data_AF-A0A2D6R158-F1
#
_entry.id   AF-A0A2D6R158-F1
#
_cell.length_a   1.000
_cell.length_b   1.000
_cell.length_c   1.000
_cell.angle_alpha   90.00
_cell.angle_beta   90.00
_cell.angle_gamma   90.00
#
_symmetry.space_group_name_H-M   'P 1'
#
loop_
_entity.id
_entity.type
_entity.pdbx_description
1 polymer ?
#
loop_
_entity_poly.entity_id
_entity_poly.type
_entity_poly.pdbx_seq_one_letter_code
_entity_poly.pdbx_strand_id
1 'polypeptide(L)'
;MADSRPELKLFLDVLGEEASERDVGVVLEYELQKAEGVRAPSETTALLSGLAAPNVRKIASRTRKKMIRRVGTDPALAVLEGFWFLSDGT
;
A
#
# COMPACT_ATOMS: atom_id res chain seq x y z
N MET A 1 6.69 -17.82 -7.19
CA MET A 1 6.89 -17.29 -5.83
C MET A 1 5.65 -16.60 -5.24
N ALA A 2 4.54 -16.43 -5.98
CA ALA A 2 3.27 -15.95 -5.40
C ALA A 2 2.50 -17.05 -4.63
N ASP A 3 2.62 -18.31 -5.04
CA ASP A 3 1.90 -19.44 -4.40
C ASP A 3 2.35 -19.74 -2.96
N SER A 4 3.48 -19.18 -2.52
CA SER A 4 4.01 -19.38 -1.17
C SER A 4 3.40 -18.44 -0.12
N ARG A 5 2.65 -17.42 -0.56
CA ARG A 5 2.01 -16.40 0.30
C ARG A 5 0.63 -16.02 -0.25
N PRO A 6 -0.40 -16.87 -0.09
CA PRO A 6 -1.75 -16.59 -0.57
C PRO A 6 -2.32 -15.27 -0.04
N GLU A 7 -1.95 -14.88 1.19
CA GLU A 7 -2.32 -13.60 1.80
C GLU A 7 -1.71 -12.40 1.07
N LEU A 8 -0.50 -12.52 0.51
CA LEU A 8 0.12 -11.46 -0.29
C LEU A 8 -0.62 -11.31 -1.63
N LYS A 9 -1.00 -12.42 -2.26
CA LYS A 9 -1.82 -12.38 -3.48
C LYS A 9 -3.15 -11.68 -3.20
N LEU A 10 -3.85 -12.10 -2.16
CA LEU A 10 -5.12 -11.49 -1.76
C LEU A 10 -4.96 -9.98 -1.48
N PHE A 11 -3.91 -9.59 -0.78
CA PHE A 11 -3.59 -8.19 -0.53
C PHE A 11 -3.43 -7.39 -1.84
N LEU A 12 -2.65 -7.90 -2.80
CA LEU A 12 -2.41 -7.23 -4.07
C LEU A 12 -3.67 -7.15 -4.92
N ASP A 13 -4.49 -8.19 -4.93
CA ASP A 13 -5.77 -8.22 -5.64
C ASP A 13 -6.71 -7.14 -5.07
N VAL A 14 -6.89 -7.08 -3.75
CA VAL A 14 -7.72 -6.05 -3.09
C VAL A 14 -7.14 -4.65 -3.30
N LEU A 15 -5.81 -4.49 -3.25
CA LEU A 15 -5.15 -3.22 -3.51
C LEU A 15 -5.42 -2.71 -4.93
N GLY A 16 -5.45 -3.62 -5.91
CA GLY A 16 -5.80 -3.31 -7.30
C GLY A 16 -7.28 -2.94 -7.50
N GLU A 17 -8.18 -3.43 -6.66
CA GLU A 17 -9.60 -3.02 -6.66
C GLU A 17 -9.79 -1.61 -6.06
N GLU A 18 -8.98 -1.23 -5.08
CA GLU A 18 -9.15 0.02 -4.33
C GLU A 18 -8.42 1.24 -4.93
N ALA A 19 -7.47 1.01 -5.83
CA ALA A 19 -6.61 2.04 -6.40
C ALA A 19 -6.38 1.84 -7.90
N SER A 20 -6.08 2.94 -8.62
CA SER A 20 -5.65 2.84 -10.02
C SER A 20 -4.30 2.12 -10.11
N GLU A 21 -3.99 1.47 -11.24
CA GLU A 21 -2.69 0.82 -11.45
C GLU A 21 -1.50 1.74 -11.15
N ARG A 22 -1.62 3.01 -11.55
CA ARG A 22 -0.64 4.05 -11.21
C ARG A 22 -0.50 4.24 -9.70
N ASP A 23 -1.61 4.40 -8.99
CA ASP A 23 -1.61 4.63 -7.55
C ASP A 23 -1.12 3.40 -6.78
N VAL A 24 -1.44 2.18 -7.25
CA VAL A 24 -0.88 0.94 -6.72
C VAL A 24 0.65 0.98 -6.80
N GLY A 25 1.21 1.32 -7.97
CA GLY A 25 2.65 1.46 -8.14
C GLY A 25 3.26 2.50 -7.18
N VAL A 26 2.63 3.66 -7.02
CA VAL A 26 3.07 4.70 -6.09
C VAL A 26 3.08 4.21 -4.64
N VAL A 27 2.05 3.46 -4.22
CA VAL A 27 1.94 2.94 -2.86
C VAL A 27 3.02 1.89 -2.59
N LEU A 28 3.18 0.92 -3.50
CA LEU A 28 4.16 -0.15 -3.34
C LEU A 28 5.58 0.42 -3.30
N GLU A 29 5.90 1.36 -4.19
CA GLU A 29 7.18 2.05 -4.20
C GLU A 29 7.41 2.84 -2.90
N TYR A 30 6.43 3.63 -2.48
CA TYR A 30 6.56 4.44 -1.25
C TYR A 30 6.82 3.60 -0.01
N GLU A 31 6.16 2.45 0.11
CA GLU A 31 6.36 1.57 1.25
C GLU A 31 7.66 0.76 1.15
N LEU A 32 8.12 0.40 -0.06
CA LEU A 32 9.44 -0.19 -0.27
C LEU A 32 10.54 0.78 0.22
N GLN A 33 10.48 2.05 -0.19
CA GLN A 33 11.42 3.08 0.24
C GLN A 33 11.43 3.26 1.77
N LYS A 34 10.26 3.14 2.43
CA LYS A 34 10.16 3.15 3.90
C LYS A 34 10.83 1.91 4.52
N ALA A 35 10.58 0.73 3.97
CA ALA A 35 11.14 -0.53 4.45
C ALA A 35 12.67 -0.56 4.30
N GLU A 36 13.22 0.08 3.27
CA GLU A 36 14.66 0.23 3.04
C GLU A 36 15.32 1.32 3.91
N GLY A 37 14.53 2.04 4.72
CA GLY A 37 15.06 3.08 5.61
C GLY A 37 15.52 4.34 4.89
N VAL A 38 14.98 4.61 3.69
CA VAL A 38 15.32 5.82 2.94
C VAL A 38 14.91 7.06 3.72
N ARG A 39 15.80 8.07 3.77
CA ARG A 39 15.61 9.27 4.61
C ARG A 39 14.38 10.11 4.23
N ALA A 40 14.05 10.15 2.93
CA ALA A 40 12.91 10.90 2.41
C ALA A 40 12.09 10.05 1.42
N PRO A 41 11.37 9.01 1.89
CA PRO A 41 10.74 8.02 1.00
C PRO A 41 9.78 8.67 0.00
N SER A 42 9.00 9.67 0.45
CA SER A 42 8.05 10.35 -0.43
C SER A 42 8.71 11.20 -1.51
N GLU A 43 9.93 11.70 -1.27
CA GLU A 43 10.68 12.47 -2.26
C GLU A 43 11.30 11.54 -3.31
N THR A 44 11.86 10.41 -2.88
CA THR A 44 12.35 9.37 -3.79
C THR A 44 11.24 8.82 -4.68
N THR A 45 10.10 8.43 -4.10
CA THR A 45 8.96 7.94 -4.89
C THR A 45 8.38 9.02 -5.82
N ALA A 46 8.39 10.29 -5.38
CA ALA A 46 7.95 11.41 -6.22
C ALA A 46 8.80 11.56 -7.48
N LEU A 47 10.14 11.45 -7.34
CA LEU A 47 11.07 11.45 -8.46
C LEU A 47 10.78 10.31 -9.45
N LEU A 48 10.56 9.09 -8.94
CA LEU A 48 10.31 7.90 -9.77
C LEU A 48 8.96 7.92 -10.48
N SER A 49 7.93 8.52 -9.86
CA SER A 49 6.55 8.54 -10.36
C SER A 49 6.16 9.83 -11.10
N GLY A 50 7.07 10.80 -11.21
CA GLY A 50 6.80 12.12 -11.78
C GLY A 50 5.75 12.92 -11.00
N LEU A 51 5.62 12.65 -9.69
CA LEU A 51 4.67 13.31 -8.80
C LEU A 51 5.37 14.32 -7.89
N ALA A 52 4.59 15.14 -7.19
CA ALA A 52 5.09 15.89 -6.05
C ALA A 52 5.01 15.02 -4.77
N ALA A 53 5.99 15.12 -3.87
CA ALA A 53 6.03 14.36 -2.62
C ALA A 53 4.75 14.45 -1.76
N PRO A 54 4.06 15.62 -1.65
CA PRO A 54 2.77 15.69 -0.97
C PRO A 54 1.68 14.80 -1.61
N ASN A 55 1.70 14.66 -2.94
CA ASN A 55 0.74 13.81 -3.65
C ASN A 55 1.01 12.34 -3.39
N VAL A 56 2.28 11.92 -3.31
CA VAL A 56 2.66 10.55 -2.92
C VAL A 56 2.08 10.21 -1.54
N ARG A 57 2.32 11.06 -0.54
CA ARG A 57 1.78 10.85 0.82
C ARG A 57 0.26 10.82 0.84
N LYS A 58 -0.39 11.67 0.04
CA LYS A 58 -1.85 11.73 -0.07
C LYS A 58 -2.42 10.46 -0.72
N ILE A 59 -1.81 9.96 -1.79
CA ILE A 59 -2.19 8.70 -2.44
C ILE A 59 -2.06 7.56 -1.43
N ALA A 60 -0.89 7.40 -0.81
CA ALA A 60 -0.64 6.35 0.18
C ALA A 60 -1.64 6.38 1.34
N SER A 61 -1.89 7.55 1.93
CA SER A 61 -2.86 7.70 3.02
C SER A 61 -4.29 7.35 2.58
N ARG A 62 -4.72 7.80 1.39
CA ARG A 62 -6.08 7.53 0.89
C ARG A 62 -6.27 6.06 0.56
N THR A 63 -5.30 5.44 -0.11
CA THR A 63 -5.34 4.01 -0.45
C THR A 63 -5.32 3.16 0.81
N ARG A 64 -4.46 3.47 1.79
CA ARG A 64 -4.45 2.77 3.09
C ARG A 64 -5.80 2.85 3.79
N LYS A 65 -6.43 4.04 3.85
CA LYS A 65 -7.76 4.21 4.46
C LYS A 65 -8.84 3.38 3.76
N LYS A 66 -8.81 3.31 2.42
CA LYS A 66 -9.72 2.47 1.65
C LYS A 66 -9.53 0.99 1.98
N MET A 67 -8.27 0.52 1.97
CA MET A 67 -7.93 -0.86 2.31
C MET A 67 -8.38 -1.24 3.73
N ILE A 68 -8.10 -0.40 4.74
CA ILE A 68 -8.54 -0.62 6.13
C ILE A 68 -10.06 -0.75 6.19
N ARG A 69 -10.80 0.14 5.51
CA ARG A 69 -12.26 0.07 5.46
C ARG A 69 -12.75 -1.21 4.76
N ARG A 70 -12.13 -1.59 3.64
CA ARG A 70 -12.51 -2.78 2.88
C ARG A 70 -12.32 -4.04 3.72
N VAL A 71 -11.16 -4.18 4.36
CA VAL A 71 -10.87 -5.30 5.27
C VAL A 71 -11.81 -5.32 6.47
N GLY A 72 -12.05 -4.18 7.12
CA GLY A 72 -12.94 -4.10 8.28
C GLY A 72 -14.43 -4.29 7.97
N THR A 73 -14.82 -4.40 6.69
CA THR A 73 -16.23 -4.62 6.28
C THR A 73 -16.45 -5.95 5.58
N ASP A 74 -15.39 -6.70 5.25
CA ASP A 74 -15.47 -7.95 4.52
C ASP A 74 -14.82 -9.08 5.34
N PRO A 75 -15.62 -9.97 5.97
CA PRO A 75 -15.11 -11.09 6.75
C PRO A 75 -14.17 -12.02 5.97
N ALA A 76 -14.29 -12.09 4.63
CA ALA A 76 -13.40 -12.89 3.80
C ALA A 76 -11.96 -12.33 3.76
N LEU A 77 -11.80 -11.05 4.11
CA LEU A 77 -10.51 -10.36 4.14
C LEU A 77 -9.89 -10.30 5.54
N ALA A 78 -10.50 -10.93 6.55
CA ALA A 78 -10.01 -10.88 7.94
C ALA A 78 -8.55 -11.33 8.09
N VAL A 79 -8.08 -12.24 7.22
CA VAL A 79 -6.66 -12.67 7.18
C VAL A 79 -5.68 -11.53 6.92
N LEU A 80 -6.14 -10.41 6.33
CA LEU A 80 -5.34 -9.23 6.06
C LEU A 80 -5.28 -8.24 7.25
N GLU A 81 -6.05 -8.41 8.32
CA GLU A 81 -6.05 -7.47 9.45
C GLU A 81 -4.65 -7.32 10.10
N GLY A 82 -3.85 -8.39 10.09
CA GLY A 82 -2.47 -8.41 10.60
C GLY A 82 -1.40 -7.98 9.58
N PHE A 83 -1.77 -7.56 8.36
CA PHE A 83 -0.79 -7.19 7.34
C PHE A 83 -0.10 -5.87 7.69
N TRP A 84 1.23 -5.81 7.59
CA TRP A 84 2.05 -4.63 7.96
C TRP A 84 1.58 -3.31 7.33
N PHE A 85 1.00 -3.36 6.12
CA PHE A 85 0.46 -2.19 5.44
C PHE A 85 -0.83 -1.66 6.08
N LEU A 86 -1.56 -2.51 6.79
CA LEU A 86 -2.83 -2.19 7.45
C LEU A 86 -2.68 -2.03 8.97
N SER A 87 -1.60 -2.54 9.54
CA SER A 87 -1.22 -2.28 10.92
C SER A 87 -1.00 -0.78 11.13
N ASP A 88 -1.59 -0.25 12.20
CA ASP A 88 -1.21 1.05 12.73
C ASP A 88 0.28 0.98 13.05
N GLY A 89 1.06 1.83 12.39
CA GLY A 89 2.50 1.92 12.63
C GLY A 89 2.72 2.24 14.11
N THR A 90 3.03 1.21 14.89
CA THR A 90 3.41 1.26 16.30
C THR A 90 4.84 0.78 16.40
#